data_AF-A0A931XXF8-F1
#
_entry.id   AF-A0A931XXF8-F1
#
_cell.length_a   1.000
_cell.length_b   1.000
_cell.length_c   1.000
_cell.angle_alpha   90.00
_cell.angle_beta   90.00
_cell.angle_gamma   90.00
#
_symmetry.space_group_name_H-M   'P 1'
#
loop_
_entity.id
_entity.type
_entity.pdbx_description
1 polymer ?
#
loop_
_entity_poly.entity_id
_entity_poly.type
_entity_poly.pdbx_seq_one_letter_code
_entity_poly.pdbx_strand_id
1 'polypeptide(L)'
;MKRTWRCPKCNGARIGYFETLPDSAHGEASKPRMIGNQVVGSFLGLQAHQGAAPVEAFVCTECGYFEEYVKNPTTIPWDQFVGFRWCAR
;
A
#
# COMPACT_ATOMS: atom_id res chain seq x y z
N MET A 1 -8.84 -1.11 0.04
CA MET A 1 -9.82 -2.17 -0.27
C MET A 1 -10.63 -1.84 -1.50
N LYS A 2 -10.70 -2.80 -2.42
CA LYS A 2 -11.59 -2.77 -3.57
C LYS A 2 -13.03 -2.95 -3.09
N ARG A 3 -13.93 -2.04 -3.49
CA ARG A 3 -15.34 -2.07 -3.07
C ARG A 3 -16.24 -2.89 -4.00
N THR A 4 -15.80 -3.10 -5.23
CA THR A 4 -16.56 -3.80 -6.27
C THR A 4 -15.66 -4.80 -6.97
N TRP A 5 -16.12 -6.04 -7.18
CA TRP A 5 -15.38 -7.08 -7.91
C TRP A 5 -15.43 -6.90 -9.44
N ARG A 6 -15.36 -5.64 -9.90
CA ARG A 6 -15.39 -5.22 -11.30
C ARG A 6 -14.20 -4.35 -11.63
N CYS A 7 -13.66 -4.49 -12.83
CA CYS A 7 -12.58 -3.64 -13.31
C CYS A 7 -13.09 -2.22 -13.58
N PRO A 8 -12.54 -1.17 -12.98
CA PRO A 8 -12.99 0.21 -13.24
C PRO A 8 -12.67 0.66 -14.67
N LYS A 9 -11.73 0.00 -15.36
CA LYS A 9 -11.32 0.33 -16.73
C LYS A 9 -12.20 -0.31 -17.81
N CYS A 10 -12.56 -1.58 -17.68
CA CYS A 10 -13.31 -2.33 -18.72
C CYS A 10 -14.61 -2.96 -18.22
N ASN A 11 -14.98 -2.80 -16.95
CA ASN A 11 -16.11 -3.47 -16.30
C ASN A 11 -16.06 -5.02 -16.29
N GLY A 12 -14.90 -5.59 -16.63
CA GLY A 12 -14.62 -7.03 -16.57
C GLY A 12 -14.77 -7.62 -15.17
N ALA A 13 -15.03 -8.93 -15.10
CA ALA A 13 -15.32 -9.64 -13.84
C ALA A 13 -14.15 -10.52 -13.36
N ARG A 14 -13.19 -10.83 -14.24
CA ARG A 14 -12.06 -11.69 -13.89
C ARG A 14 -10.96 -10.91 -13.18
N ILE A 15 -11.14 -10.72 -11.88
CA ILE A 15 -10.22 -9.98 -10.99
C ILE A 15 -9.38 -10.96 -10.18
N GLY A 16 -8.05 -10.89 -10.34
CA GLY A 16 -7.08 -11.52 -9.45
C GLY A 16 -6.76 -10.63 -8.25
N TYR A 17 -6.36 -11.24 -7.14
CA TYR A 17 -6.04 -10.58 -5.87
C TYR A 17 -4.67 -11.04 -5.36
N PHE A 18 -3.88 -10.08 -4.91
CA PHE A 18 -2.62 -10.29 -4.21
C PHE A 18 -2.76 -9.74 -2.78
N GLU A 19 -2.69 -10.65 -1.80
CA GLU A 19 -2.78 -10.26 -0.38
C GLU A 19 -1.62 -9.39 0.09
N THR A 20 -0.44 -9.66 -0.47
CA THR A 20 0.78 -8.87 -0.32
C THR A 20 1.47 -8.78 -1.67
N LEU A 21 2.09 -7.65 -1.94
CA LEU A 21 3.02 -7.48 -3.05
C LEU A 21 4.45 -7.52 -2.50
N PRO A 22 5.40 -8.23 -3.12
CA PRO A 22 6.80 -8.12 -2.72
C PRO A 22 7.34 -6.73 -3.06
N ASP A 23 8.18 -6.18 -2.18
CA ASP A 23 8.94 -4.97 -2.47
C ASP A 23 10.19 -5.34 -3.29
N SER A 24 10.17 -4.97 -4.57
CA SER A 24 11.26 -5.24 -5.51
C SER A 24 12.35 -4.17 -5.50
N ALA A 25 12.22 -3.09 -4.72
CA ALA A 25 13.16 -1.96 -4.74
C ALA A 25 14.57 -2.31 -4.20
N HIS A 26 14.71 -3.39 -3.44
CA HIS A 26 15.97 -3.74 -2.75
C HIS A 26 16.52 -5.13 -3.07
N GLY A 27 16.02 -5.83 -4.09
CA GLY A 27 16.48 -7.18 -4.45
C GLY A 27 16.15 -8.29 -3.44
N GLU A 28 15.66 -7.94 -2.25
CA GLU A 28 15.07 -8.87 -1.29
C GLU A 28 13.58 -9.07 -1.63
N ALA A 29 13.28 -10.06 -2.48
CA ALA A 29 11.91 -10.43 -2.88
C ALA A 29 11.00 -10.93 -1.72
N SER A 30 11.41 -10.75 -0.46
CA SER A 30 10.82 -11.34 0.73
C SER A 30 10.11 -10.35 1.65
N LYS A 31 10.24 -9.03 1.45
CA LYS A 31 9.52 -8.04 2.27
C LYS A 31 8.22 -7.61 1.59
N PRO A 32 7.09 -7.53 2.32
CA PRO A 32 5.86 -6.98 1.77
C PRO A 32 6.06 -5.49 1.45
N ARG A 33 5.46 -5.05 0.35
CA ARG A 33 5.35 -3.64 -0.03
C ARG A 33 4.56 -2.89 1.01
N MET A 34 5.16 -1.82 1.51
CA MET A 34 4.59 -0.90 2.47
C MET A 34 4.59 0.51 1.88
N ILE A 35 3.63 1.34 2.25
CA ILE A 35 3.69 2.78 1.97
C ILE A 35 4.02 3.59 3.22
N GLY A 36 4.63 4.74 2.96
CA GLY A 36 4.98 5.75 3.94
C GLY A 36 6.12 5.37 4.86
N ASN A 37 6.72 6.40 5.45
CA ASN A 37 7.81 6.26 6.41
C ASN A 37 7.31 6.76 7.77
N GLN A 38 7.05 5.82 8.68
CA GLN A 38 6.71 6.14 10.06
C GLN A 38 7.98 6.17 10.90
N VAL A 39 8.12 7.17 11.77
CA VAL A 39 9.18 7.19 12.78
C VAL A 39 8.80 6.20 13.89
N VAL A 40 9.60 5.15 14.07
CA VAL A 40 9.36 4.10 15.08
C VAL A 40 10.28 4.21 16.29
N GLY A 41 11.24 5.13 16.25
CA GLY A 41 12.12 5.40 17.39
C GLY A 41 13.08 6.54 17.10
N SER A 42 13.62 7.14 18.15
CA SER A 42 14.72 8.09 18.04
C SER A 42 15.74 7.87 19.14
N PHE A 43 17.03 7.89 18.77
CA PHE A 43 18.14 7.77 19.71
C PHE A 43 19.29 8.69 19.30
N LEU A 44 19.75 9.53 20.24
CA LEU A 44 20.80 10.52 20.01
C LEU A 44 20.59 11.40 18.76
N GLY A 45 19.34 11.73 18.43
CA GLY A 45 18.99 12.56 17.27
C GLY A 45 18.86 11.80 15.94
N LEU A 46 19.16 10.50 15.89
CA LEU A 46 18.87 9.65 14.74
C LEU A 46 17.43 9.13 14.83
N GLN A 47 16.70 9.12 13.70
CA GLN A 47 15.35 8.58 13.60
C GLN A 47 15.38 7.22 12.90
N ALA A 48 14.74 6.22 13.51
CA ALA A 48 14.47 4.94 12.89
C ALA A 48 13.11 5.03 12.16
N HIS A 49 13.09 4.61 10.90
CA HIS A 49 11.88 4.61 10.08
C HIS A 49 11.49 3.18 9.68
N GLN A 50 10.20 2.90 9.61
CA GLN A 50 9.67 1.67 9.02
C GLN A 50 8.52 1.96 8.06
N GLY A 51 8.40 1.12 7.04
CA GLY A 51 7.23 1.06 6.18
C GLY A 51 6.02 0.64 7.01
N ALA A 52 4.97 1.45 7.01
CA ALA A 52 3.96 1.38 8.07
C ALA A 52 2.57 0.95 7.61
N ALA A 53 2.26 1.06 6.32
CA ALA A 53 0.96 0.70 5.78
C ALA A 53 1.09 -0.40 4.69
N PRO A 54 0.73 -1.67 4.99
CA PRO A 54 0.83 -2.76 4.03
C PRO A 54 -0.15 -2.57 2.88
N VAL A 55 0.27 -3.02 1.69
CA VAL A 55 -0.49 -2.88 0.45
C VAL A 55 -0.99 -4.23 -0.05
N GLU A 56 -2.25 -4.25 -0.48
CA GLU A 56 -2.85 -5.30 -1.29
C GLU A 56 -3.04 -4.82 -2.74
N ALA A 57 -3.19 -5.75 -3.68
CA ALA A 57 -3.42 -5.40 -5.07
C ALA A 57 -4.46 -6.26 -5.76
N PHE A 58 -5.05 -5.68 -6.80
CA PHE A 58 -5.99 -6.36 -7.67
C PHE A 58 -5.57 -6.16 -9.12
N VAL A 59 -5.73 -7.22 -9.93
CA VAL A 59 -5.43 -7.20 -11.35
C VAL A 59 -6.63 -7.68 -12.16
N CYS A 60 -7.05 -6.90 -13.15
CA CYS A 60 -8.01 -7.37 -14.14
C CYS A 60 -7.28 -8.22 -15.18
N THR A 61 -7.57 -9.52 -15.20
CA THR A 61 -6.92 -10.46 -16.13
C THR A 61 -7.42 -10.33 -17.58
N GLU A 62 -8.49 -9.57 -17.81
CA GLU A 62 -9.02 -9.31 -19.16
C GLU A 62 -8.30 -8.15 -19.86
N CYS A 63 -8.03 -7.05 -19.14
CA CYS A 63 -7.46 -5.83 -19.74
C CYS A 63 -6.14 -5.37 -19.13
N GLY A 64 -5.60 -6.12 -18.16
CA GLY A 64 -4.33 -5.84 -17.49
C GLY A 64 -4.36 -4.65 -16.52
N TYR A 65 -5.53 -4.07 -16.23
CA TYR A 65 -5.62 -2.97 -15.26
C TYR A 65 -5.17 -3.46 -13.88
N PHE A 66 -4.27 -2.69 -13.26
CA PHE A 66 -3.68 -3.01 -11.96
C PHE A 66 -3.92 -1.85 -11.00
N GLU A 67 -4.34 -2.16 -9.78
CA GLU A 67 -4.61 -1.19 -8.73
C GLU A 67 -4.12 -1.69 -7.38
N GLU A 68 -3.57 -0.76 -6.59
CA GLU A 68 -3.02 -1.00 -5.26
C GLU A 68 -3.88 -0.31 -4.22
N TYR A 69 -4.03 -0.94 -3.05
CA TYR A 69 -4.75 -0.36 -1.92
C TYR A 69 -3.98 -0.57 -0.62
N VAL A 70 -4.09 0.42 0.27
CA VAL A 70 -3.68 0.25 1.67
C VAL A 70 -4.64 -0.70 2.38
N LYS A 71 -4.09 -1.69 3.08
CA LYS A 71 -4.85 -2.59 3.96
C LYS A 71 -5.19 -1.88 5.26
N ASN A 72 -6.42 -2.06 5.74
CA ASN A 72 -6.92 -1.53 7.03
C ASN A 72 -6.55 -0.04 7.27
N PRO A 73 -6.88 0.89 6.35
CA PRO A 73 -6.40 2.28 6.43
C PRO A 73 -6.86 3.01 7.70
N THR A 74 -7.90 2.54 8.37
CA THR A 74 -8.40 3.13 9.63
C THR A 74 -7.51 2.83 10.84
N THR A 75 -6.63 1.83 10.75
CA THR A 75 -5.69 1.47 11.83
C THR A 75 -4.33 2.13 11.67
N ILE A 76 -4.10 2.86 10.57
CA ILE A 76 -2.83 3.49 10.27
C ILE A 76 -2.77 4.88 10.91
N PRO A 77 -1.72 5.20 11.70
CA PRO A 77 -1.55 6.51 12.32
C PRO A 77 -0.98 7.51 11.30
N TRP A 78 -1.80 7.93 10.34
CA TRP A 78 -1.39 8.77 9.20
C TRP A 78 -0.65 10.06 9.60
N ASP A 79 -1.03 10.66 10.73
CA ASP A 79 -0.41 11.89 11.25
C ASP A 79 1.06 11.71 11.69
N GLN A 80 1.52 10.47 11.85
CA GLN A 80 2.92 10.16 12.22
C GLN A 80 3.83 9.93 11.00
N PHE A 81 3.28 9.97 9.78
CA PHE A 81 4.05 9.71 8.57
C PHE A 81 4.80 10.97 8.14
N VAL A 82 6.10 10.83 7.91
CA VAL A 82 6.93 11.93 7.43
C VAL A 82 6.46 12.35 6.03
N GLY A 83 6.12 13.63 5.87
CA GLY A 83 5.68 14.20 4.61
C GLY A 83 4.21 13.91 4.24
N PHE A 84 3.47 13.21 5.08
CA PHE A 84 2.02 13.05 4.91
C PHE A 84 1.29 14.37 5.23
N ARG A 85 0.25 14.68 4.46
CA ARG A 85 -0.64 15.81 4.71
C ARG A 85 -2.07 15.44 4.35
N TRP A 86 -3.02 15.85 5.18
CA TRP A 86 -4.42 15.80 4.81
C TRP A 86 -4.69 16.85 3.74
N CYS A 87 -5.12 16.40 2.55
CA CYS A 87 -5.74 17.29 1.59
C CYS A 87 -7.18 17.56 2.08
N ALA A 88 -7.52 18.83 2.33
CA ALA A 88 -8.87 19.22 2.73
C ALA A 88 -9.91 18.66 1.74
N ARG A 89 -11.11 18.36 2.24
CA ARG A 89 -12.28 18.06 1.41
C ARG A 89 -12.82 19.32 0.75
#